data_AF-A0A9D7GCC2-F1
#
_entry.id   AF-A0A9D7GCC2-F1
#
_cell.length_a   1.000
_cell.length_b   1.000
_cell.length_c   1.000
_cell.angle_alpha   90.00
_cell.angle_beta   90.00
_cell.angle_gamma   90.00
#
_symmetry.space_group_name_H-M   'P 1'
#
loop_
_entity.id
_entity.type
_entity.pdbx_description
1 polymer ?
#
loop_
_entity_poly.entity_id
_entity_poly.type
_entity_poly.pdbx_seq_one_letter_code
_entity_poly.pdbx_strand_id
1 'polypeptide(L)'
;MSESGETKRKLWERLKDTYRITILDDENLEEIGSYNVSLLNFYIFISVIGFLLSVLVISFIVFTPVKRLIPGYGDITDNRKFIEISEKVDALEKEVAANELYTKGLKNLLSGADSEKMKLLRSNHR
;
A
#
# COMPACT_ATOMS: atom_id res chain seq x y z
N MET A 1 8.71 5.99 49.33
CA MET A 1 8.68 5.60 47.91
C MET A 1 9.75 6.37 47.15
N SER A 2 10.98 5.83 47.04
CA SER A 2 12.05 6.43 46.21
C SER A 2 13.06 5.41 45.64
N GLU A 3 12.69 4.14 45.50
CA GLU A 3 13.63 3.10 45.01
C GLU A 3 13.92 3.17 43.50
N SER A 4 13.14 3.90 42.71
CA SER A 4 13.31 3.96 41.25
C SER A 4 14.48 4.83 40.79
N GLY A 5 14.85 5.86 41.56
CA GLY A 5 15.92 6.80 41.22
C GLY A 5 17.33 6.22 41.43
N GLU A 6 17.52 5.46 42.50
CA GLU A 6 18.82 4.84 42.81
C GLU A 6 19.16 3.71 41.85
N THR A 7 18.16 2.93 41.47
CA THR A 7 18.33 1.83 40.52
C THR A 7 18.72 2.34 39.13
N LYS A 8 18.11 3.45 38.66
CA LYS A 8 18.54 4.08 37.40
C LYS A 8 20.00 4.51 37.46
N ARG A 9 20.44 5.21 38.52
CA ARG A 9 21.85 5.66 38.62
C ARG A 9 22.85 4.50 38.55
N LYS A 10 22.58 3.39 39.26
CA LYS A 10 23.40 2.17 39.21
C LYS A 10 23.46 1.53 37.82
N LEU A 11 22.36 1.53 37.07
CA LEU A 11 22.33 1.01 35.71
C LEU A 11 23.14 1.89 34.76
N TRP A 12 23.01 3.22 34.86
CA TRP A 12 23.79 4.16 34.05
C TRP A 12 25.30 4.06 34.30
N GLU A 13 25.72 3.82 35.54
CA GLU A 13 27.13 3.56 35.87
C GLU A 13 27.64 2.27 35.21
N ARG A 14 26.86 1.18 35.27
CA ARG A 14 27.21 -0.10 34.62
C ARG A 14 27.24 -0.04 33.10
N LEU A 15 26.42 0.81 32.48
CA LEU A 15 26.46 1.01 31.02
C LEU A 15 27.71 1.80 30.58
N LYS A 16 28.34 2.56 31.49
CA LYS A 16 29.57 3.32 31.22
C LYS A 16 30.85 2.49 31.45
N ASP A 17 30.74 1.30 32.02
CA ASP A 17 31.87 0.39 32.18
C ASP A 17 32.47 0.06 30.81
N THR A 18 33.76 0.32 30.70
CA THR A 18 34.52 0.17 29.46
C THR A 18 35.05 -1.24 29.42
N TYR A 19 34.40 -2.12 28.65
CA TYR A 19 34.90 -3.46 28.41
C TYR A 19 35.98 -3.39 27.32
N ARG A 20 37.18 -3.86 27.65
CA ARG A 20 38.30 -3.97 26.71
C ARG A 20 38.22 -5.33 26.04
N ILE A 21 37.95 -5.36 24.74
CA ILE A 21 38.07 -6.57 23.93
C ILE A 21 39.46 -6.52 23.29
N THR A 22 40.36 -7.35 23.78
CA THR A 22 41.71 -7.49 23.23
C THR A 22 41.75 -8.69 22.29
N ILE A 23 42.15 -8.47 21.04
CA ILE A 23 42.37 -9.53 20.05
C ILE A 23 43.87 -9.84 20.06
N LEU A 24 44.24 -11.04 20.51
CA LEU A 24 45.62 -11.52 20.49
C LEU A 24 45.84 -12.44 19.29
N ASP A 25 46.99 -12.30 18.62
CA ASP A 25 47.46 -13.30 17.66
C ASP A 25 47.86 -14.57 18.42
N ASP A 26 47.33 -15.73 18.01
CA ASP A 26 47.59 -17.00 18.69
C ASP A 26 49.02 -17.51 18.42
N GLU A 27 49.66 -17.07 17.32
CA GLU A 27 50.96 -17.57 16.89
C GLU A 27 52.15 -16.80 17.50
N ASN A 28 52.00 -15.49 17.71
CA ASN A 28 53.05 -14.62 18.26
C ASN A 28 52.69 -13.94 19.58
N LEU A 29 51.47 -14.14 20.11
CA LEU A 29 50.93 -13.50 21.32
C LEU A 29 50.98 -11.96 21.29
N GLU A 30 51.13 -11.35 20.10
CA GLU A 30 51.14 -9.91 19.93
C GLU A 30 49.69 -9.36 19.85
N GLU A 31 49.43 -8.25 20.55
CA GLU A 31 48.13 -7.58 20.55
C GLU A 31 47.94 -6.83 19.22
N ILE A 32 47.20 -7.44 18.28
CA ILE A 32 47.02 -6.92 16.91
C ILE A 32 46.04 -5.73 16.85
N GLY A 33 45.28 -5.50 17.91
CA GLY A 33 44.39 -4.36 18.03
C GLY A 33 43.51 -4.40 19.28
N SER A 34 43.53 -3.33 20.05
CA SER A 34 42.66 -3.12 21.22
C SER A 34 41.52 -2.19 20.82
N TYR A 35 40.29 -2.71 20.67
CA TYR A 35 39.10 -1.88 20.48
C TYR A 35 38.39 -1.71 21.83
N ASN A 36 38.33 -0.47 22.33
CA ASN A 36 37.54 -0.13 23.51
C ASN A 36 36.06 -0.05 23.10
N VAL A 37 35.36 -1.18 23.12
CA VAL A 37 33.93 -1.24 22.81
C VAL A 37 33.15 -1.05 24.10
N SER A 38 32.71 0.19 24.37
CA SER A 38 31.73 0.42 25.45
C SER A 38 30.36 -0.11 25.03
N LEU A 39 29.58 -0.66 25.97
CA LEU A 39 28.20 -1.10 25.70
C LEU A 39 27.36 0.03 25.09
N LEU A 40 27.65 1.28 25.46
CA LEU A 40 27.02 2.47 24.88
C LEU A 40 27.32 2.62 23.38
N ASN A 41 28.57 2.46 22.95
CA ASN A 41 28.92 2.59 21.53
C ASN A 41 28.30 1.47 20.68
N PHE A 42 28.22 0.25 21.22
CA PHE A 42 27.52 -0.86 20.58
C PHE A 42 26.01 -0.60 20.46
N TYR A 43 25.39 -0.06 21.51
CA TYR A 43 23.98 0.33 21.48
C TYR A 43 23.71 1.43 20.44
N ILE A 44 24.57 2.45 20.39
CA ILE A 44 24.49 3.52 19.39
C ILE A 44 24.65 2.95 17.98
N PHE A 45 25.61 2.05 17.76
CA PHE A 45 25.82 1.40 16.46
C PHE A 45 24.58 0.62 16.00
N ILE A 46 24.01 -0.21 16.87
CA ILE A 46 22.76 -0.94 16.59
C ILE A 46 21.62 0.04 16.32
N SER A 47 21.50 1.11 17.10
CA SER A 47 20.46 2.12 16.94
C SER A 47 20.56 2.82 15.59
N VAL A 48 21.77 3.20 15.17
CA VAL A 48 22.02 3.82 13.86
C VAL A 48 21.67 2.85 12.73
N ILE A 49 22.09 1.58 12.82
CA ILE A 49 21.74 0.57 11.82
C ILE A 49 20.22 0.37 11.76
N GLY A 50 19.56 0.24 12.91
CA GLY A 50 18.11 0.08 12.97
C GLY A 50 17.36 1.28 12.39
N PHE A 51 17.84 2.49 12.66
CA PHE A 51 17.30 3.72 12.08
C PHE A 51 17.49 3.75 10.57
N LEU A 52 18.69 3.41 10.08
CA LEU A 52 19.01 3.37 8.66
C LEU A 52 18.13 2.35 7.92
N LEU A 53 17.93 1.16 8.50
CA LEU A 53 17.03 0.14 7.98
C LEU A 53 15.57 0.59 8.00
N SER A 54 15.11 1.24 9.07
CA SER A 54 13.75 1.77 9.16
C SER A 54 13.48 2.80 8.07
N VAL A 55 14.39 3.76 7.88
CA VAL A 55 14.31 4.75 6.80
C VAL A 55 14.32 4.07 5.44
N LEU A 56 15.17 3.07 5.24
CA LEU A 56 15.25 2.31 4.00
C LEU A 56 13.93 1.59 3.72
N VAL A 57 13.32 0.93 4.70
CA VAL A 57 12.02 0.25 4.57
C VAL A 57 10.90 1.25 4.26
N ILE A 58 10.83 2.38 4.97
CA ILE A 58 9.83 3.43 4.71
C ILE A 58 10.00 3.97 3.29
N SER A 59 11.23 4.26 2.88
CA SER A 59 11.55 4.67 1.52
C SER A 59 11.11 3.62 0.51
N PHE A 60 11.42 2.35 0.75
CA PHE A 60 11.02 1.23 -0.10
C PHE A 60 9.50 1.09 -0.21
N ILE A 61 8.74 1.31 0.86
CA ILE A 61 7.27 1.33 0.85
C ILE A 61 6.73 2.57 0.11
N VAL A 62 7.42 3.70 0.15
CA VAL A 62 7.02 4.90 -0.60
C VAL A 62 7.24 4.70 -2.10
N PHE A 63 8.36 4.08 -2.49
CA PHE A 63 8.71 3.74 -3.87
C PHE A 63 7.90 2.54 -4.41
N THR A 64 7.60 1.55 -3.57
CA THR A 64 6.75 0.42 -3.94
C THR A 64 5.29 0.87 -3.86
N PRO A 65 4.48 0.81 -4.92
CA PRO A 65 3.11 1.33 -4.92
C PRO A 65 2.12 0.41 -4.17
N VAL A 66 2.47 -0.14 -3.01
CA VAL A 66 1.54 -0.93 -2.17
C VAL A 66 0.33 -0.08 -1.75
N LYS A 67 0.54 1.22 -1.53
CA LYS A 67 -0.52 2.22 -1.29
C LYS A 67 -1.49 2.43 -2.48
N ARG A 68 -1.12 2.05 -3.71
CA ARG A 68 -2.04 2.08 -4.86
C ARG A 68 -2.90 0.81 -4.97
N LEU A 69 -2.55 -0.25 -4.23
CA LEU A 69 -3.28 -1.52 -4.26
C LEU A 69 -4.46 -1.55 -3.30
N ILE A 70 -4.57 -0.57 -2.39
CA ILE A 70 -5.75 -0.40 -1.54
C ILE A 70 -6.67 0.63 -2.22
N PRO A 71 -7.77 0.20 -2.87
CA PRO A 71 -8.75 1.14 -3.40
C PRO A 71 -9.25 2.03 -2.25
N GLY A 72 -9.04 3.34 -2.37
CA GLY A 72 -9.46 4.35 -1.39
C GLY A 72 -8.36 5.18 -0.70
N TYR A 73 -7.06 4.87 -0.86
CA TYR A 73 -5.95 5.60 -0.20
C TYR A 73 -4.86 6.15 -1.15
N GLY A 74 -5.14 6.20 -2.46
CA GLY A 74 -4.32 6.92 -3.44
C GLY A 74 -5.02 8.22 -3.83
N ASP A 75 -4.31 9.34 -3.68
CA ASP A 75 -4.62 10.69 -4.15
C ASP A 75 -6.13 11.06 -4.21
N ILE A 76 -6.58 11.85 -3.25
CA ILE A 76 -7.90 12.53 -3.26
C ILE A 76 -8.22 13.22 -4.61
N THR A 77 -7.18 13.57 -5.39
CA THR A 77 -7.31 14.12 -6.75
C THR A 77 -7.76 13.08 -7.78
N ASP A 78 -7.30 11.84 -7.69
CA ASP A 78 -7.68 10.76 -8.61
C ASP A 78 -9.10 10.28 -8.35
N ASN A 79 -9.56 10.31 -7.10
CA ASN A 79 -10.94 9.96 -6.77
C ASN A 79 -11.95 10.90 -7.45
N ARG A 80 -11.68 12.22 -7.49
CA ARG A 80 -12.61 13.16 -8.14
C ARG A 80 -12.64 13.00 -9.65
N LYS A 81 -11.49 12.78 -10.28
CA LYS A 81 -11.41 12.47 -11.72
C LYS A 81 -12.08 11.13 -12.03
N PHE A 82 -11.89 10.12 -11.19
CA PHE A 82 -12.52 8.81 -11.33
C PHE A 82 -14.04 8.90 -11.18
N ILE A 83 -14.55 9.65 -10.20
CA ILE A 83 -15.98 9.91 -10.02
C ILE A 83 -16.56 10.63 -11.25
N GLU A 84 -15.89 11.67 -11.75
CA GLU A 84 -16.33 12.41 -12.95
C GLU A 84 -16.34 11.51 -14.20
N ILE A 85 -15.32 10.68 -14.39
CA ILE A 85 -15.25 9.73 -15.50
C ILE A 85 -16.34 8.67 -15.36
N SER A 86 -16.56 8.13 -14.16
CA SER A 86 -17.63 7.15 -13.90
C SER A 86 -19.01 7.73 -14.18
N GLU A 87 -19.27 8.96 -13.75
CA GLU A 87 -20.54 9.64 -14.01
C GLU A 87 -20.78 9.86 -15.52
N LYS A 88 -19.74 10.25 -16.26
CA LYS A 88 -19.81 10.36 -17.73
C LYS A 88 -20.04 9.02 -18.41
N VAL A 89 -19.40 7.95 -17.94
CA VAL A 89 -19.60 6.60 -18.46
C VAL A 89 -21.04 6.13 -18.22
N ASP A 90 -21.57 6.32 -17.02
CA ASP A 90 -22.97 5.97 -16.68
C ASP A 90 -23.98 6.75 -17.53
N ALA A 91 -23.69 8.03 -17.80
CA ALA A 91 -24.52 8.86 -18.67
C ALA A 91 -24.51 8.36 -20.13
N LEU A 92 -23.33 8.05 -20.65
CA LEU A 92 -23.17 7.49 -22.00
C LEU A 92 -23.82 6.11 -22.12
N GLU A 93 -23.71 5.26 -21.10
CA GLU A 93 -24.35 3.94 -21.10
C GLU A 93 -25.87 4.05 -21.22
N LYS A 94 -26.49 5.00 -20.50
CA LYS A 94 -27.92 5.28 -20.62
C LYS A 94 -28.32 5.76 -22.01
N GLU A 95 -27.52 6.63 -22.62
CA GLU A 95 -27.79 7.15 -23.97
C GLU A 95 -27.65 6.05 -25.04
N VAL A 96 -26.63 5.19 -24.91
CA VAL A 96 -26.44 4.03 -25.79
C VAL A 96 -27.59 3.04 -25.63
N ALA A 97 -27.98 2.71 -24.39
CA ALA A 97 -29.11 1.81 -24.13
C ALA A 97 -30.42 2.33 -24.73
N ALA A 98 -30.67 3.64 -24.63
CA ALA A 98 -31.84 4.26 -25.27
C ALA A 98 -31.77 4.13 -26.80
N ASN A 99 -30.62 4.43 -27.41
CA ASN A 99 -30.42 4.29 -28.86
C ASN A 99 -30.58 2.84 -29.34
N GLU A 100 -30.12 1.85 -28.58
CA GLU A 100 -30.32 0.44 -28.88
C GLU A 100 -31.82 0.08 -28.87
N LEU A 101 -32.59 0.57 -27.90
CA LEU A 101 -34.04 0.36 -27.84
C LEU A 101 -34.76 0.99 -29.03
N TYR A 102 -34.42 2.23 -29.41
CA TYR A 102 -34.98 2.88 -30.59
C TYR A 102 -34.63 2.13 -31.87
N THR A 103 -33.36 1.75 -32.04
CA THR A 103 -32.90 1.00 -33.21
C THR A 103 -33.56 -0.37 -33.29
N LYS A 104 -33.73 -1.05 -32.15
CA LYS A 104 -34.42 -2.34 -32.06
C LYS A 104 -35.91 -2.21 -32.38
N GLY A 105 -36.58 -1.19 -31.84
CA GLY A 105 -37.98 -0.89 -32.15
C GLY A 105 -38.19 -0.57 -33.63
N LEU A 106 -37.35 0.29 -34.19
CA LEU A 106 -37.38 0.62 -35.62
C LEU A 106 -37.09 -0.62 -36.49
N LYS A 107 -36.09 -1.42 -36.12
CA LYS A 107 -35.79 -2.69 -36.81
C LYS A 107 -36.98 -3.64 -36.77
N ASN A 108 -37.70 -3.75 -35.65
CA ASN A 108 -38.87 -4.62 -35.51
C ASN A 108 -40.07 -4.13 -36.35
N LEU A 109 -40.27 -2.81 -36.44
CA LEU A 109 -41.29 -2.20 -37.28
C LEU A 109 -40.97 -2.40 -38.77
N LEU A 110 -39.72 -2.13 -39.18
CA LEU A 110 -39.27 -2.26 -40.57
C LEU A 110 -39.14 -3.72 -41.01
N SER A 111 -38.81 -4.65 -40.11
CA SER A 111 -38.75 -6.09 -40.40
C SER A 111 -40.13 -6.74 -40.51
N GLY A 112 -41.21 -5.99 -40.29
CA GLY A 112 -42.57 -6.49 -40.42
C GLY A 112 -43.00 -7.46 -39.32
N ALA A 113 -42.25 -7.57 -38.22
CA ALA A 113 -42.59 -8.43 -37.09
C ALA A 113 -43.96 -8.06 -36.47
N ASP A 114 -44.29 -6.76 -36.44
CA ASP A 114 -45.62 -6.30 -36.01
C ASP A 114 -46.72 -6.64 -37.02
N SER A 115 -46.41 -6.69 -38.32
CA SER A 115 -47.36 -7.15 -39.35
C SER A 115 -47.64 -8.65 -39.25
N GLU A 116 -46.64 -9.49 -38.95
CA GLU A 116 -46.88 -10.91 -38.67
C GLU A 116 -47.70 -11.11 -37.40
N LYS A 117 -47.37 -10.39 -36.32
CA LYS A 117 -48.12 -10.49 -35.06
C LYS A 117 -49.58 -10.03 -35.20
N MET A 118 -49.84 -8.98 -35.98
CA MET A 118 -51.21 -8.55 -36.33
C MET A 118 -51.95 -9.58 -37.19
N LYS A 119 -51.27 -10.26 -38.13
CA LYS A 119 -51.88 -11.32 -38.96
C LYS A 119 -52.25 -12.54 -38.12
N LEU A 120 -51.42 -12.92 -37.15
CA LEU A 120 -51.70 -14.04 -36.25
C LEU A 120 -52.88 -13.75 -35.32
N LEU A 121 -52.99 -12.52 -34.79
CA LEU A 121 -54.14 -12.12 -33.96
C LEU A 121 -55.44 -12.01 -34.75
N ARG A 122 -55.39 -11.64 -36.03
CA ARG A 122 -56.57 -11.60 -36.91
C ARG A 122 -57.01 -12.98 -37.41
N SER A 123 -56.09 -13.94 -37.52
CA SER A 123 -56.37 -15.32 -37.96
C SER A 123 -57.07 -16.18 -36.89
N ASN A 124 -56.90 -15.86 -35.61
CA ASN A 124 -57.50 -16.64 -34.50
C ASN A 124 -58.98 -16.29 -34.24
N HIS A 125 -59.55 -15.34 -35.00
CA HIS A 125 -60.93 -14.87 -34.83
C HIS A 125 -61.85 -15.24 -36.00
N ARG A 126 -61.47 -16.25 -36.80
CA ARG A 126 -62.34 -16.92 -37.79
C ARG A 126 -62.49 -18.39 -37.47
#